data_AF-A0A0F9PAC3-F1
#
_entry.id   AF-A0A0F9PAC3-F1
#
_cell.length_a   1.000
_cell.length_b   1.000
_cell.length_c   1.000
_cell.angle_alpha   90.00
_cell.angle_beta   90.00
_cell.angle_gamma   90.00
#
_symmetry.space_group_name_H-M   'P 1'
#
loop_
_entity.id
_entity.type
_entity.pdbx_description
1 polymer ?
#
loop_
_entity_poly.entity_id
_entity_poly.type
_entity_poly.pdbx_seq_one_letter_code
_entity_poly.pdbx_strand_id
1 'polypeptide(L)'
;MKRSLFIPFIIIIIFILGACATIKKFEAPNTLTSFENNSIRYLMKGYVNSTTFFETVKYAVKNDIPKIVIEIWSPGGLAHETLRIVSIMDEYRDKIIFETRTYSTAWSAGFVVFVSGDIGSRLIAKNASLMWHRVQRYKQGQIIAPGESTKFYTKSLNRYIVSRSAIPIRKLLKKINDIDWFLTAEEAIRYRFADGYIPRIK
;
A
#
# COMPACT_ATOMS: atom_id res chain seq x y z
N MET A 1 -60.02 13.21 48.40
CA MET A 1 -60.27 12.47 47.14
C MET A 1 -59.12 12.76 46.16
N LYS A 2 -58.48 11.69 45.68
CA LYS A 2 -57.23 11.69 44.89
C LYS A 2 -57.39 12.44 43.57
N ARG A 3 -56.52 13.42 43.27
CA ARG A 3 -56.28 13.91 41.91
C ARG A 3 -55.02 13.22 41.39
N SER A 4 -55.20 12.38 40.37
CA SER A 4 -54.14 11.70 39.63
C SER A 4 -53.32 12.73 38.85
N LEU A 5 -52.05 12.91 39.20
CA LEU A 5 -51.09 13.67 38.41
C LEU A 5 -50.54 12.72 37.33
N PHE A 6 -51.10 12.82 36.12
CA PHE A 6 -50.55 12.20 34.92
C PHE A 6 -49.26 12.94 34.57
N ILE A 7 -48.11 12.34 34.86
CA ILE A 7 -46.81 12.79 34.34
C ILE A 7 -46.70 12.21 32.92
N PRO A 8 -46.58 13.02 31.85
CA PRO A 8 -46.47 12.47 30.51
C PRO A 8 -45.11 11.80 30.36
N PHE A 9 -45.14 10.56 29.92
CA PHE A 9 -44.01 9.67 29.58
C PHE A 9 -43.23 10.15 28.33
N ILE A 10 -43.15 11.47 28.10
CA ILE A 10 -42.70 12.10 26.84
C ILE A 10 -41.27 12.66 26.93
N ILE A 11 -40.56 12.50 28.05
CA ILE A 11 -39.20 13.04 28.22
C ILE A 11 -38.10 11.95 28.18
N ILE A 12 -38.46 10.66 28.07
CA ILE A 12 -37.48 9.55 27.99
C ILE A 12 -37.38 8.99 26.55
N ILE A 13 -37.60 9.83 25.52
CA ILE A 13 -37.35 9.48 24.10
C ILE A 13 -36.48 10.56 23.44
N ILE A 14 -35.56 11.19 24.18
CA ILE A 14 -34.62 12.20 23.62
C ILE A 14 -33.15 11.82 23.80
N PHE A 15 -32.83 10.66 24.40
CA PHE A 15 -31.43 10.24 24.61
C PHE A 15 -30.98 8.98 23.85
N ILE A 16 -31.77 8.46 22.90
CA ILE A 16 -31.37 7.29 22.09
C ILE A 16 -30.98 7.66 20.64
N LEU A 17 -31.20 8.90 20.19
CA LEU A 17 -30.94 9.31 18.79
C LEU A 17 -29.72 10.26 18.63
N GLY A 18 -28.85 10.34 19.64
CA GLY A 18 -27.74 11.30 19.69
C GLY A 18 -26.34 10.73 19.46
N ALA A 19 -26.20 9.48 19.00
CA ALA A 19 -24.91 8.88 18.68
C ALA A 19 -24.92 8.26 17.28
N CYS A 20 -25.52 8.93 16.30
CA CYS A 20 -25.03 8.79 14.94
C CYS A 20 -23.70 9.54 14.91
N ALA A 21 -22.62 8.84 15.33
CA ALA A 21 -21.27 9.35 15.22
C ALA A 21 -21.09 9.76 13.76
N THR A 22 -21.10 11.07 13.53
CA THR A 22 -20.63 11.63 12.28
C THR A 22 -19.18 11.22 12.17
N ILE A 23 -18.93 10.11 11.47
CA ILE A 23 -17.59 9.68 11.09
C ILE A 23 -17.03 10.87 10.32
N LYS A 24 -16.20 11.68 10.98
CA LYS A 24 -15.44 12.75 10.33
C LYS A 24 -14.67 12.05 9.22
N LYS A 25 -15.13 12.25 7.98
CA LYS A 25 -14.56 11.66 6.79
C LYS A 25 -13.14 12.18 6.69
N PHE A 26 -12.18 11.38 7.14
CA PHE A 26 -10.77 11.69 6.94
C PHE A 26 -10.51 11.61 5.45
N GLU A 27 -10.40 12.76 4.82
CA GLU A 27 -9.89 12.90 3.47
C GLU A 27 -8.36 12.98 3.57
N ALA A 28 -7.71 11.81 3.59
CA ALA A 28 -6.27 11.80 3.45
C ALA A 28 -5.89 12.39 2.07
N PRO A 29 -4.72 13.02 1.95
CA PRO A 29 -4.27 13.48 0.65
C PRO A 29 -3.95 12.25 -0.24
N ASN A 30 -4.42 12.27 -1.49
CA ASN A 30 -4.34 11.16 -2.47
C ASN A 30 -5.15 9.89 -2.13
N THR A 31 -6.14 9.97 -1.25
CA THR A 31 -7.03 8.83 -1.00
C THR A 31 -8.39 9.05 -1.65
N LEU A 32 -8.76 8.14 -2.56
CA LEU A 32 -10.17 7.80 -2.74
C LEU A 32 -10.58 6.98 -1.52
N THR A 33 -10.77 7.62 -0.36
CA THR A 33 -11.15 6.90 0.87
C THR A 33 -12.60 6.42 0.72
N SER A 34 -12.79 5.21 0.21
CA SER A 34 -14.01 4.44 0.46
C SER A 34 -13.75 3.50 1.63
N PHE A 35 -14.59 3.59 2.65
CA PHE A 35 -14.65 2.63 3.76
C PHE A 35 -15.50 1.45 3.33
N GLU A 36 -15.02 0.67 2.35
CA GLU A 36 -15.68 -0.57 1.95
C GLU A 36 -15.15 -1.71 2.83
N ASN A 37 -16.06 -2.50 3.41
CA ASN A 37 -15.74 -3.74 4.14
C ASN A 37 -14.75 -3.59 5.31
N ASN A 38 -14.86 -2.50 6.08
CA ASN A 38 -13.95 -2.19 7.19
C ASN A 38 -12.47 -2.15 6.76
N SER A 39 -12.20 -1.49 5.62
CA SER A 39 -10.86 -1.28 5.09
C SER A 39 -10.70 0.14 4.56
N ILE A 40 -9.45 0.62 4.48
CA ILE A 40 -9.11 1.86 3.79
C ILE A 40 -8.55 1.53 2.41
N ARG A 41 -9.04 2.19 1.36
CA ARG A 41 -8.37 2.22 0.06
C ARG A 41 -7.43 3.44 -0.04
N TYR A 42 -6.13 3.17 -0.17
CA TYR A 42 -5.09 4.17 -0.38
C TYR A 42 -4.60 4.13 -1.83
N LEU A 43 -4.76 5.23 -2.57
CA LEU A 43 -4.32 5.33 -3.96
C LEU A 43 -2.90 5.92 -4.05
N MET A 44 -1.92 5.09 -4.36
CA MET A 44 -0.56 5.50 -4.66
C MET A 44 -0.42 5.82 -6.15
N LYS A 45 -0.86 7.02 -6.53
CA LYS A 45 -0.75 7.54 -7.91
C LYS A 45 0.49 8.40 -8.08
N GLY A 46 1.27 8.12 -9.14
CA GLY A 46 2.47 8.88 -9.48
C GLY A 46 3.68 8.43 -8.68
N TYR A 47 4.58 9.36 -8.36
CA TYR A 47 5.82 9.01 -7.64
C TYR A 47 5.54 8.55 -6.20
N VAL A 48 6.27 7.54 -5.76
CA VAL A 48 6.21 7.01 -4.39
C VAL A 48 6.52 8.13 -3.38
N ASN A 49 5.60 8.33 -2.43
CA ASN A 49 5.69 9.32 -1.36
C ASN A 49 5.14 8.72 -0.07
N SER A 50 5.91 8.82 1.01
CA SER A 50 5.61 8.18 2.29
C SER A 50 4.78 9.03 3.26
N THR A 51 4.67 10.34 3.03
CA THR A 51 4.05 11.27 3.98
C THR A 51 2.56 10.98 4.19
N THR A 52 1.80 10.86 3.10
CA THR A 52 0.36 10.63 3.21
C THR A 52 0.04 9.19 3.59
N PHE A 53 0.92 8.25 3.24
CA PHE A 53 0.80 6.86 3.64
C PHE A 53 0.88 6.71 5.17
N PHE A 54 1.85 7.35 5.83
CA PHE A 54 2.00 7.29 7.29
C PHE A 54 0.77 7.81 8.04
N GLU A 55 0.21 8.93 7.60
CA GLU A 55 -1.02 9.47 8.20
C GLU A 55 -2.22 8.55 7.99
N THR A 56 -2.28 7.85 6.85
CA THR A 56 -3.31 6.83 6.59
C THR A 56 -3.19 5.65 7.55
N VAL A 57 -1.98 5.15 7.78
CA VAL A 57 -1.72 4.06 8.73
C VAL A 57 -2.08 4.46 10.15
N LYS A 58 -1.67 5.66 10.59
CA LYS A 58 -2.06 6.20 11.90
C LYS A 58 -3.57 6.32 12.05
N TYR A 59 -4.25 6.80 11.02
CA TYR A 59 -5.71 6.89 11.03
C TYR A 59 -6.35 5.51 11.14
N ALA A 60 -5.87 4.52 10.39
CA ALA A 60 -6.37 3.14 10.47
C ALA A 60 -6.24 2.57 11.89
N VAL A 61 -5.05 2.68 12.50
CA VAL A 61 -4.82 2.22 13.88
C VAL A 61 -5.72 2.94 14.88
N LYS A 62 -5.85 4.27 14.77
CA LYS A 62 -6.66 5.07 15.70
C LYS A 62 -8.15 4.69 15.68
N ASN A 63 -8.65 4.20 14.54
CA ASN A 63 -10.06 3.89 14.34
C ASN A 63 -10.31 2.37 14.22
N ASP A 64 -9.36 1.53 14.67
CA ASP A 64 -9.47 0.07 14.64
C ASP A 64 -9.83 -0.51 13.26
N ILE A 65 -9.30 0.11 12.19
CA ILE A 65 -9.49 -0.38 10.82
C ILE A 65 -8.35 -1.38 10.52
N PRO A 66 -8.66 -2.68 10.41
CA PRO A 66 -7.64 -3.73 10.40
C PRO A 66 -6.97 -3.92 9.03
N LYS A 67 -7.37 -3.18 8.00
CA LYS A 67 -6.91 -3.43 6.63
C LYS A 67 -6.74 -2.14 5.82
N ILE A 68 -5.62 -2.08 5.10
CA ILE A 68 -5.35 -1.05 4.09
C ILE A 68 -5.11 -1.73 2.74
N VAL A 69 -5.89 -1.35 1.73
CA VAL A 69 -5.72 -1.71 0.32
C VAL A 69 -4.94 -0.61 -0.36
N ILE A 70 -3.68 -0.87 -0.67
CA ILE A 70 -2.76 0.03 -1.37
C ILE A 70 -2.90 -0.22 -2.87
N GLU A 71 -3.63 0.65 -3.56
CA GLU A 71 -3.76 0.62 -5.01
C GLU A 71 -2.62 1.41 -5.66
N ILE A 72 -1.76 0.72 -6.41
CA ILE A 72 -0.51 1.27 -6.94
C ILE A 72 -0.67 1.54 -8.43
N TRP A 73 -0.47 2.80 -8.79
CA TRP A 73 -0.29 3.28 -10.15
C TRP A 73 0.93 4.21 -10.15
N SER A 74 2.12 3.59 -10.18
CA SER A 74 3.37 4.29 -9.93
C SER A 74 4.48 3.87 -10.89
N PRO A 75 5.18 4.84 -11.53
CA PRO A 75 6.38 4.58 -12.29
C PRO A 75 7.63 4.43 -11.42
N GLY A 76 7.56 4.72 -10.12
CA GLY A 76 8.73 4.70 -9.24
C GLY A 76 8.82 5.90 -8.31
N GLY A 77 10.04 6.24 -7.89
CA GLY A 77 10.27 7.30 -6.89
C GLY A 77 11.63 7.15 -6.20
N LEU A 78 11.75 7.78 -5.03
CA LEU A 78 13.00 7.83 -4.29
C LEU A 78 13.20 6.58 -3.43
N ALA A 79 14.41 6.04 -3.40
CA ALA A 79 14.72 4.81 -2.66
C ALA A 79 14.51 4.95 -1.14
N HIS A 80 14.81 6.12 -0.56
CA HIS A 80 14.60 6.36 0.87
C HIS A 80 13.11 6.48 1.24
N GLU A 81 12.30 7.13 0.40
CA GLU A 81 10.85 7.19 0.57
C GLU A 81 10.23 5.79 0.53
N THR A 82 10.74 4.96 -0.38
CA THR A 82 10.34 3.56 -0.52
C THR A 82 10.65 2.76 0.74
N LEU A 83 11.87 2.86 1.25
CA LEU A 83 12.25 2.18 2.49
C LEU A 83 11.47 2.69 3.69
N ARG A 84 11.14 3.98 3.75
CA ARG A 84 10.26 4.52 4.81
C ARG A 84 8.88 3.86 4.77
N ILE A 85 8.27 3.71 3.59
CA ILE A 85 6.99 2.98 3.44
C ILE A 85 7.13 1.53 3.89
N VAL A 86 8.19 0.82 3.46
CA VAL A 86 8.46 -0.56 3.89
C VAL A 86 8.54 -0.65 5.41
N SER A 87 9.32 0.23 6.05
CA SER A 87 9.46 0.25 7.50
C SER A 87 8.13 0.52 8.22
N ILE A 88 7.31 1.44 7.70
CA ILE A 88 5.97 1.69 8.24
C ILE A 88 5.10 0.43 8.11
N MET A 89 5.10 -0.23 6.95
CA MET A 89 4.31 -1.45 6.78
C MET A 89 4.77 -2.56 7.75
N ASP A 90 6.08 -2.72 7.94
CA ASP A 90 6.63 -3.72 8.84
C ASP A 90 6.34 -3.42 10.32
N GLU A 91 6.43 -2.15 10.75
CA GLU A 91 6.11 -1.72 12.12
C GLU A 91 4.66 -2.02 12.51
N TYR A 92 3.73 -1.87 11.56
CA TYR A 92 2.29 -2.00 11.83
C TYR A 92 1.67 -3.31 11.35
N ARG A 93 2.48 -4.26 10.84
CA ARG A 93 1.98 -5.51 10.22
C ARG A 93 1.21 -6.42 11.19
N ASP A 94 1.52 -6.34 12.48
CA ASP A 94 0.79 -7.09 13.53
C ASP A 94 -0.60 -6.51 13.83
N LYS A 95 -0.89 -5.30 13.36
CA LYS A 95 -2.16 -4.57 13.61
C LYS A 95 -2.98 -4.36 12.36
N ILE A 96 -2.32 -4.26 11.20
CA ILE A 96 -2.94 -3.91 9.92
C ILE A 96 -2.50 -4.92 8.87
N ILE A 97 -3.48 -5.46 8.16
CA ILE A 97 -3.27 -6.21 6.93
C ILE A 97 -3.02 -5.21 5.79
N PHE A 98 -1.87 -5.34 5.15
CA PHE A 98 -1.50 -4.55 3.99
C PHE A 98 -1.71 -5.33 2.70
N GLU A 99 -2.84 -5.08 2.05
CA GLU A 99 -3.09 -5.63 0.72
C GLU A 99 -2.56 -4.68 -0.35
N THR A 100 -1.81 -5.17 -1.31
CA THR A 100 -1.32 -4.36 -2.44
C THR A 100 -2.01 -4.79 -3.72
N ARG A 101 -2.42 -3.80 -4.53
CA ARG A 101 -3.04 -4.04 -5.83
C ARG A 101 -2.46 -3.15 -6.90
N THR A 102 -2.41 -3.63 -8.14
CA THR A 102 -2.20 -2.73 -9.29
C THR A 102 -3.09 -3.13 -10.46
N TYR A 103 -3.73 -2.11 -11.04
CA TYR A 103 -4.55 -2.24 -12.25
C TYR A 103 -3.80 -1.86 -13.53
N SER A 104 -2.63 -1.22 -13.41
CA SER A 104 -1.81 -0.80 -14.54
C SER A 104 -0.33 -1.08 -14.30
N THR A 105 0.33 -0.30 -13.46
CA THR A 105 1.78 -0.32 -13.30
C THR A 105 2.21 -0.16 -11.85
N ALA A 106 3.12 -1.03 -11.43
CA ALA A 106 3.91 -0.87 -10.21
C ALA A 106 5.38 -1.11 -10.57
N TRP A 107 6.07 -0.02 -10.90
CA TRP A 107 7.43 -0.05 -11.45
C TRP A 107 8.43 0.58 -10.49
N SER A 108 9.70 0.15 -10.56
CA SER A 108 10.80 0.70 -9.77
C SER A 108 10.45 0.73 -8.26
N ALA A 109 10.49 1.88 -7.59
CA ALA A 109 10.02 2.03 -6.22
C ALA A 109 8.59 1.49 -5.98
N GLY A 110 7.67 1.69 -6.94
CA GLY A 110 6.30 1.16 -6.85
C GLY A 110 6.25 -0.36 -6.84
N PHE A 111 7.17 -1.03 -7.54
CA PHE A 111 7.32 -2.49 -7.46
C PHE A 111 7.71 -2.95 -6.05
N VAL A 112 8.62 -2.23 -5.38
CA VAL A 112 9.01 -2.55 -4.01
C VAL A 112 7.81 -2.41 -3.06
N VAL A 113 7.05 -1.32 -3.18
CA VAL A 113 5.82 -1.14 -2.38
C VAL A 113 4.84 -2.29 -2.66
N PHE A 114 4.66 -2.66 -3.93
CA PHE A 114 3.77 -3.76 -4.31
C PHE A 114 4.15 -5.08 -3.62
N VAL A 115 5.42 -5.49 -3.66
CA VAL A 115 5.87 -6.75 -3.02
C VAL A 115 5.92 -6.68 -1.49
N SER A 116 5.76 -5.48 -0.91
CA SER A 116 5.72 -5.25 0.54
C SER A 116 4.36 -5.57 1.16
N GLY A 117 3.30 -5.68 0.35
CA GLY A 117 2.01 -6.19 0.81
C GLY A 117 2.16 -7.58 1.46
N ASP A 118 1.26 -7.91 2.37
CA ASP A 118 1.26 -9.20 3.05
C ASP A 118 1.22 -10.37 2.07
N ILE A 119 1.97 -11.42 2.38
CA ILE A 119 1.99 -12.63 1.55
C ILE A 119 0.58 -13.24 1.58
N GLY A 120 0.04 -13.52 0.40
CA GLY A 120 -1.36 -13.91 0.19
C GLY A 120 -2.30 -12.74 -0.12
N SER A 121 -1.82 -11.49 -0.04
CA SER A 121 -2.60 -10.26 -0.22
C SER A 121 -1.99 -9.31 -1.27
N ARG A 122 -1.21 -9.83 -2.23
CA ARG A 122 -0.63 -9.04 -3.34
C ARG A 122 -1.33 -9.40 -4.65
N LEU A 123 -2.19 -8.52 -5.16
CA LEU A 123 -3.08 -8.82 -6.29
C LEU A 123 -2.77 -7.98 -7.52
N ILE A 124 -2.78 -8.58 -8.71
CA ILE A 124 -2.42 -7.90 -9.95
C ILE A 124 -3.52 -8.05 -11.01
N ALA A 125 -3.84 -6.99 -11.76
CA ALA A 125 -4.75 -7.11 -12.90
C ALA A 125 -4.07 -7.84 -14.06
N LYS A 126 -4.85 -8.54 -14.90
CA LYS A 126 -4.31 -9.37 -15.99
C LYS A 126 -3.41 -8.61 -16.95
N ASN A 127 -3.74 -7.35 -17.25
CA ASN A 127 -3.00 -6.49 -18.17
C ASN A 127 -2.02 -5.54 -17.47
N ALA A 128 -1.85 -5.68 -16.15
CA ALA A 128 -0.91 -4.87 -15.40
C ALA A 128 0.52 -5.41 -15.55
N SER A 129 1.49 -4.55 -15.24
CA SER A 129 2.91 -4.88 -15.31
C SER A 129 3.64 -4.46 -14.05
N LEU A 130 4.62 -5.29 -13.68
CA LEU A 130 5.63 -4.98 -12.69
C LEU A 130 6.94 -4.69 -13.39
N MET A 131 7.78 -3.85 -12.80
CA MET A 131 9.12 -3.61 -13.33
C MET A 131 10.11 -3.35 -12.21
N TRP A 132 11.28 -3.98 -12.28
CA TRP A 132 12.39 -3.69 -11.39
C TRP A 132 13.68 -3.45 -12.17
N HIS A 133 14.47 -2.50 -11.68
CA HIS A 133 15.80 -2.17 -12.20
C HIS A 133 16.73 -1.80 -11.04
N ARG A 134 18.03 -1.67 -11.30
CA ARG A 134 19.00 -1.24 -10.28
C ARG A 134 18.71 0.19 -9.84
N VAL A 135 18.94 0.52 -8.57
CA VAL A 135 18.79 1.92 -8.11
C VAL A 135 19.73 2.80 -8.93
N GLN A 136 19.15 3.84 -9.52
CA GLN A 136 19.88 4.81 -10.34
C GLN A 136 20.13 6.08 -9.54
N ARG A 137 21.21 6.77 -9.90
CA ARG A 137 21.50 8.11 -9.40
C ARG A 137 21.29 9.08 -10.54
N TYR A 138 20.48 10.10 -10.32
CA TYR A 138 20.19 11.13 -11.31
C TYR A 138 20.86 12.44 -10.93
N LYS A 139 21.42 13.13 -11.91
CA LYS A 139 21.90 14.52 -11.80
C LYS A 139 21.54 15.24 -13.09
N GLN A 140 20.80 16.34 -12.98
CA GLN A 140 20.40 17.17 -14.14
C GLN A 140 19.72 16.34 -15.25
N GLY A 141 18.84 15.40 -14.88
CA GLY A 141 18.10 14.56 -15.82
C GLY A 141 18.90 13.39 -16.42
N GLN A 142 20.17 13.25 -16.08
CA GLN A 142 21.02 12.15 -16.57
C GLN A 142 21.30 11.12 -15.48
N ILE A 143 21.33 9.85 -15.88
CA ILE A 143 21.82 8.77 -15.04
C ILE A 143 23.34 8.91 -14.93
N ILE A 144 23.83 9.01 -13.70
CA ILE A 144 25.26 9.13 -13.41
C ILE A 144 25.77 7.90 -12.66
N ALA A 145 27.10 7.77 -12.59
CA ALA A 145 27.77 6.66 -11.94
C ALA A 145 27.26 6.44 -10.50
N PRO A 146 27.04 5.17 -10.09
CA PRO A 146 26.52 4.84 -8.78
C PRO A 146 27.50 5.23 -7.68
N GLY A 147 27.00 5.96 -6.68
CA GLY A 147 27.74 6.28 -5.46
C GLY A 147 27.59 5.22 -4.37
N GLU A 148 28.15 5.49 -3.19
CA GLU A 148 28.01 4.63 -2.01
C GLU A 148 26.54 4.45 -1.61
N SER A 149 25.76 5.54 -1.55
CA SER A 149 24.33 5.49 -1.24
C SER A 149 23.54 4.64 -2.25
N THR A 150 23.86 4.74 -3.54
CA THR A 150 23.24 3.93 -4.59
C THR A 150 23.50 2.44 -4.38
N LYS A 151 24.75 2.07 -4.03
CA LYS A 151 25.13 0.68 -3.72
C LYS A 151 24.41 0.18 -2.46
N PHE A 152 24.33 1.01 -1.42
CA PHE A 152 23.60 0.70 -0.18
C PHE A 152 22.13 0.39 -0.48
N TYR A 153 21.40 1.33 -1.11
CA TYR A 153 19.98 1.14 -1.42
C TYR A 153 19.75 -0.04 -2.36
N THR A 154 20.59 -0.23 -3.37
CA THR A 154 20.49 -1.39 -4.28
C THR A 154 20.59 -2.70 -3.52
N LYS A 155 21.55 -2.82 -2.60
CA LYS A 155 21.75 -4.04 -1.81
C LYS A 155 20.56 -4.29 -0.88
N SER A 156 20.09 -3.27 -0.17
CA SER A 156 18.98 -3.38 0.77
C SER A 156 17.67 -3.74 0.07
N LEU A 157 17.32 -3.04 -1.01
CA LEU A 157 16.09 -3.28 -1.76
C LEU A 157 16.10 -4.65 -2.46
N ASN A 158 17.23 -5.05 -3.07
CA ASN A 158 17.31 -6.38 -3.70
C ASN A 158 17.18 -7.52 -2.69
N ARG A 159 17.78 -7.39 -1.49
CA ARG A 159 17.61 -8.38 -0.42
C ARG A 159 16.15 -8.48 0.02
N TYR A 160 15.49 -7.34 0.18
CA TYR A 160 14.09 -7.28 0.55
C TYR A 160 13.17 -7.87 -0.53
N ILE A 161 13.37 -7.54 -1.80
CA ILE A 161 12.60 -8.14 -2.92
C ILE A 161 12.74 -9.67 -2.93
N VAL A 162 13.95 -10.18 -2.70
CA VAL A 162 14.20 -11.63 -2.61
C VAL A 162 13.50 -12.25 -1.41
N SER A 163 13.52 -11.62 -0.23
CA SER A 163 12.82 -12.16 0.95
C SER A 163 11.30 -12.19 0.79
N ARG A 164 10.74 -11.41 -0.14
CA ARG A 164 9.32 -11.37 -0.49
C ARG A 164 8.96 -12.20 -1.73
N SER A 165 9.86 -13.03 -2.27
CA SER A 165 9.62 -13.76 -3.52
C SER A 165 10.18 -15.18 -3.52
N ALA A 166 9.96 -15.92 -4.61
CA ALA A 166 10.49 -17.27 -4.79
C ALA A 166 11.84 -17.31 -5.52
N ILE A 167 12.39 -16.16 -5.93
CA ILE A 167 13.59 -16.15 -6.76
C ILE A 167 14.86 -15.98 -5.93
N PRO A 168 15.97 -16.66 -6.27
CA PRO A 168 17.24 -16.42 -5.61
C PRO A 168 17.84 -15.08 -6.05
N ILE A 169 18.63 -14.46 -5.17
CA ILE A 169 19.32 -13.18 -5.44
C ILE A 169 20.13 -13.20 -6.74
N ARG A 170 20.78 -14.32 -7.07
CA ARG A 170 21.55 -14.47 -8.33
C ARG A 170 20.65 -14.28 -9.57
N LYS A 171 19.42 -14.80 -9.54
CA LYS A 171 18.46 -14.66 -10.65
C LYS A 171 17.97 -13.22 -10.76
N LEU A 172 17.65 -12.58 -9.63
CA LEU A 172 17.28 -11.16 -9.61
C LEU A 172 18.39 -10.30 -10.22
N LEU A 173 19.62 -10.45 -9.74
CA LEU A 173 20.77 -9.67 -10.21
C LEU A 173 21.05 -9.88 -11.71
N LYS A 174 20.90 -11.10 -12.23
CA LYS A 174 21.03 -11.38 -13.66
C LYS A 174 19.96 -10.65 -14.48
N LYS A 175 18.73 -10.57 -13.98
CA LYS A 175 17.60 -9.96 -14.70
C LYS A 175 17.70 -8.44 -14.79
N ILE A 176 18.24 -7.80 -13.76
CA ILE A 176 18.40 -6.33 -13.72
C ILE A 176 19.79 -5.87 -14.18
N ASN A 177 20.58 -6.75 -14.80
CA ASN A 177 21.88 -6.37 -15.30
C ASN A 177 21.72 -5.60 -16.61
N ASP A 178 21.94 -4.29 -16.55
CA ASP A 178 21.96 -3.33 -17.66
C ASP A 178 20.64 -3.12 -18.41
N ILE A 179 19.55 -3.77 -17.97
CA ILE A 179 18.19 -3.60 -18.51
C ILE A 179 17.14 -3.54 -17.41
N ASP A 180 16.03 -2.88 -17.71
CA ASP A 180 14.81 -2.91 -16.90
C ASP A 180 14.14 -4.28 -17.04
N TRP A 181 13.85 -4.92 -15.90
CA TRP A 181 13.16 -6.20 -15.89
C TRP A 181 11.66 -5.99 -15.74
N PHE A 182 10.97 -5.97 -16.88
CA PHE A 182 9.52 -5.99 -16.93
C PHE A 182 8.98 -7.41 -16.70
N LEU A 183 7.85 -7.48 -16.00
CA LEU A 183 7.09 -8.71 -15.77
C LEU A 183 5.64 -8.50 -16.12
N THR A 184 5.10 -9.46 -16.85
CA THR A 184 3.65 -9.66 -16.99
C THR A 184 3.02 -10.09 -15.66
N ALA A 185 1.70 -9.95 -15.54
CA ALA A 185 0.97 -10.45 -14.37
C ALA A 185 1.18 -11.96 -14.13
N GLU A 186 1.25 -12.77 -15.19
CA GLU A 186 1.54 -14.21 -15.12
C GLU A 186 2.93 -14.49 -14.54
N GLU A 187 3.95 -13.76 -14.96
CA GLU A 187 5.30 -13.89 -14.43
C GLU A 187 5.41 -13.39 -12.99
N ALA A 188 4.72 -12.31 -12.65
CA ALA A 188 4.66 -11.79 -11.28
C ALA A 188 4.11 -12.84 -10.30
N ILE A 189 3.04 -13.56 -10.69
CA ILE A 189 2.48 -14.66 -9.90
C ILE A 189 3.46 -15.84 -9.86
N ARG A 190 4.03 -16.23 -11.01
CA ARG A 190 4.99 -17.35 -11.12
C ARG A 190 6.21 -17.17 -10.22
N TYR A 191 6.71 -15.93 -10.07
CA TYR A 191 7.84 -15.62 -9.19
C TYR A 191 7.46 -15.26 -7.75
N ARG A 192 6.16 -15.36 -7.41
CA ARG A 192 5.60 -14.97 -6.10
C ARG A 192 5.90 -13.52 -5.73
N PHE A 193 5.92 -12.62 -6.71
CA PHE A 193 5.82 -11.17 -6.46
C PHE A 193 4.36 -10.76 -6.26
N ALA A 194 3.44 -11.42 -6.96
CA ALA A 194 2.00 -11.37 -6.72
C ALA A 194 1.51 -12.74 -6.23
N ASP A 195 0.42 -12.75 -5.50
CA ASP A 195 -0.24 -13.95 -4.98
C ASP A 195 -1.42 -14.39 -5.84
N GLY A 196 -1.98 -13.49 -6.65
CA GLY A 196 -3.07 -13.83 -7.57
C GLY A 196 -3.55 -12.66 -8.40
N TYR A 197 -4.55 -12.94 -9.24
CA TYR A 197 -5.25 -11.89 -9.98
C TYR A 197 -6.24 -11.16 -9.08
N ILE A 198 -6.45 -9.88 -9.38
CA ILE A 198 -7.56 -9.13 -8.79
C ILE A 198 -8.89 -9.82 -9.18
N PRO A 199 -9.75 -10.19 -8.22
CA PRO A 199 -11.03 -10.82 -8.50
C PRO A 199 -11.93 -9.92 -9.35
N ARG A 200 -12.70 -10.52 -10.26
CA ARG A 200 -13.76 -9.79 -10.98
C ARG A 200 -14.89 -9.47 -10.00
N ILE A 201 -15.39 -8.24 -10.05
CA ILE A 201 -16.67 -7.91 -9.43
C ILE A 201 -17.73 -8.67 -10.23
N LYS A 202 -18.51 -9.49 -9.53
CA LYS A 202 -19.67 -10.18 -10.11
C LYS A 202 -20.84 -9.23 -10.17
#